data_AF-A0A6I8LET7-F1
#
_entry.id   AF-A0A6I8LET7-F1
#
_cell.length_a   1.000
_cell.length_b   1.000
_cell.length_c   1.000
_cell.angle_alpha   90.00
_cell.angle_beta   90.00
_cell.angle_gamma   90.00
#
_symmetry.space_group_name_H-M   'P 1'
#
loop_
_entity.id
_entity.type
_entity.pdbx_description
1 polymer ?
#
loop_
_entity_poly.entity_id
_entity_poly.type
_entity_poly.pdbx_seq_one_letter_code
_entity_poly.pdbx_strand_id
1 'polypeptide(L)'
;MDGLGVRWAVGPGIEVTVEETGPDRSAPPVLVLAGAPFVLTLVPPQDREAWPDCVVFLRQLRDHAEDLAALLEARAERRDGAEG
;
A
#
# COMPACT_ATOMS: atom_id res chain seq x y z
N MET A 1 -10.17 -23.68 -1.44
CA MET A 1 -9.87 -22.71 -2.51
C MET A 1 -8.48 -22.21 -2.21
N ASP A 2 -7.48 -22.80 -2.86
CA ASP A 2 -6.08 -22.54 -2.58
C ASP A 2 -5.78 -21.12 -3.06
N GLY A 3 -5.76 -20.19 -2.10
CA GLY A 3 -5.44 -18.79 -2.34
C GLY A 3 -4.00 -18.66 -2.76
N LEU A 4 -3.73 -18.81 -4.06
CA LEU A 4 -2.50 -18.38 -4.70
C LEU A 4 -2.42 -16.87 -4.51
N GLY A 5 -1.91 -16.43 -3.36
CA GLY A 5 -1.68 -15.03 -3.06
C GLY A 5 -0.80 -14.45 -4.15
N VAL A 6 -1.32 -13.47 -4.88
CA VAL A 6 -0.54 -12.74 -5.88
C VAL A 6 0.60 -12.07 -5.13
N ARG A 7 1.82 -12.57 -5.34
CA ARG A 7 3.04 -11.92 -4.84
C ARG A 7 3.39 -10.81 -5.80
N TRP A 8 3.16 -9.58 -5.37
CA TRP A 8 3.55 -8.39 -6.10
C TRP A 8 4.89 -7.87 -5.56
N ALA A 9 5.83 -7.58 -6.46
CA ALA A 9 7.15 -7.06 -6.11
C ALA A 9 7.20 -5.56 -6.39
N VAL A 10 7.62 -4.77 -5.41
CA VAL A 10 7.86 -3.33 -5.57
C VAL A 10 9.12 -3.13 -6.40
N GLY A 11 9.03 -2.30 -7.45
CA GLY A 11 10.13 -2.00 -8.37
C GLY A 11 10.12 -0.55 -8.83
N PRO A 12 11.14 -0.11 -9.60
CA PRO A 12 11.17 1.23 -10.17
C PRO A 12 9.98 1.42 -11.12
N GLY A 13 9.24 2.53 -10.94
CA GLY A 13 8.04 2.85 -11.73
C GLY A 13 6.72 2.34 -11.14
N ILE A 14 6.72 1.87 -9.89
CA ILE A 14 5.49 1.68 -9.11
C ILE A 14 5.12 3.01 -8.43
N GLU A 15 3.89 3.46 -8.61
CA GLU A 15 3.34 4.67 -7.99
C GLU A 15 2.20 4.32 -7.02
N VAL A 16 2.07 5.10 -5.94
CA VAL A 16 0.98 5.01 -4.97
C VAL A 16 0.25 6.35 -4.93
N THR A 17 -1.03 6.36 -5.29
CA THR A 17 -1.85 7.58 -5.41
C THR A 17 -3.20 7.41 -4.71
N VAL A 18 -3.84 8.53 -4.35
CA VAL A 18 -5.23 8.56 -3.88
C VAL A 18 -6.08 9.20 -4.96
N GLU A 19 -7.15 8.53 -5.37
CA GLU A 19 -8.09 9.03 -6.36
C GLU A 19 -9.45 9.34 -5.73
N GLU A 20 -9.94 10.56 -5.94
CA GLU A 20 -11.29 10.97 -5.58
C GLU A 20 -12.30 10.32 -6.54
N THR A 21 -13.30 9.62 -6.01
CA THR A 21 -14.29 8.91 -6.82
C THR A 21 -15.53 9.73 -7.16
N GLY A 22 -15.66 10.93 -6.59
CA GLY A 22 -16.74 11.87 -6.88
C GLY A 22 -16.71 13.11 -5.99
N PRO A 23 -17.48 14.16 -6.32
CA PRO A 23 -17.52 15.40 -5.53
C PRO A 23 -18.39 15.30 -4.27
N ASP A 24 -19.16 14.22 -4.10
CA ASP A 24 -20.01 13.99 -2.94
C ASP A 24 -19.20 13.42 -1.78
N ARG A 25 -19.46 13.90 -0.55
CA ARG A 25 -18.91 13.32 0.68
C ARG A 25 -19.30 11.86 0.88
N SER A 26 -20.31 11.35 0.17
CA SER A 26 -20.69 9.92 0.18
C SER A 26 -19.88 9.05 -0.76
N ALA A 27 -19.09 9.64 -1.66
CA ALA A 27 -18.19 8.90 -2.53
C ALA A 27 -16.85 8.66 -1.79
N PRO A 28 -16.43 7.41 -1.56
CA PRO A 28 -15.18 7.13 -0.87
C PRO A 28 -13.98 7.27 -1.82
N PRO A 29 -12.90 7.98 -1.45
CA PRO A 29 -11.67 7.99 -2.25
C PRO A 29 -11.02 6.59 -2.23
N VAL A 30 -10.27 6.27 -3.27
CA VAL A 30 -9.58 4.98 -3.41
C VAL A 30 -8.07 5.15 -3.39
N LEU A 31 -7.36 4.15 -2.87
CA LEU A 31 -5.89 4.11 -2.94
C LEU A 31 -5.50 3.23 -4.13
N VAL A 32 -4.71 3.77 -5.05
CA VAL A 32 -4.24 3.07 -6.25
C VAL A 32 -2.75 2.82 -6.13
N LEU A 33 -2.36 1.58 -6.35
CA LEU A 33 -0.98 1.16 -6.49
C LEU A 33 -0.79 0.66 -7.91
N ALA A 34 -0.07 1.41 -8.73
CA ALA A 34 0.04 1.17 -10.16
C ALA A 34 1.48 0.88 -10.56
N GLY A 35 1.70 -0.18 -11.33
CA GLY A 35 2.86 -0.26 -12.20
C GLY A 35 2.85 -1.50 -13.07
N ALA A 36 3.44 -1.39 -14.26
CA ALA A 36 3.24 -2.35 -15.32
C ALA A 36 3.65 -3.79 -14.89
N PRO A 37 2.80 -4.82 -15.08
CA PRO A 37 1.50 -4.82 -15.78
C PRO A 37 0.26 -4.81 -14.84
N PHE A 38 0.41 -4.50 -13.55
CA PHE A 38 -0.66 -4.66 -12.57
C PHE A 38 -1.07 -3.34 -11.90
N VAL A 39 -2.38 -3.18 -11.71
CA VAL A 39 -2.96 -2.09 -10.92
C VAL A 39 -3.73 -2.73 -9.77
N LEU A 40 -3.41 -2.34 -8.55
CA LEU A 40 -4.17 -2.70 -7.36
C LEU A 40 -4.91 -1.46 -6.87
N THR A 41 -6.24 -1.54 -6.82
CA THR A 41 -7.09 -0.49 -6.27
C THR A 41 -7.72 -0.97 -4.98
N LEU A 42 -7.44 -0.26 -3.89
CA LEU A 42 -8.08 -0.49 -2.60
C LEU A 42 -9.29 0.43 -2.47
N VAL A 43 -10.48 -0.18 -2.45
CA VAL A 43 -11.76 0.51 -2.39
C VAL A 43 -12.32 0.40 -0.97
N PRO A 44 -12.61 1.52 -0.28
CA PRO A 44 -13.29 1.47 1.00
C PRO A 44 -14.68 0.85 0.87
N PRO A 45 -15.22 0.25 1.95
CA PRO A 45 -16.58 -0.29 1.93
C PRO A 45 -17.60 0.81 1.61
N GLN A 46 -18.64 0.46 0.85
CA GLN A 46 -19.74 1.40 0.53
C GLN A 46 -20.52 1.82 1.78
N ASP A 47 -20.58 0.93 2.78
CA ASP A 47 -21.16 1.23 4.08
C ASP A 47 -20.24 2.15 4.89
N ARG A 48 -20.78 3.33 5.25
CA ARG A 48 -20.07 4.37 6.00
C ARG A 48 -19.75 3.97 7.42
N GLU A 49 -20.58 3.14 8.05
CA GLU A 49 -20.34 2.71 9.43
C GLU A 49 -19.12 1.79 9.53
N ALA A 50 -18.68 1.18 8.41
CA ALA A 50 -17.46 0.38 8.33
C ALA A 50 -16.20 1.19 7.99
N TRP A 51 -16.32 2.51 7.73
CA TRP A 51 -15.17 3.36 7.41
C TRP A 51 -14.13 3.48 8.53
N PRO A 52 -14.51 3.56 9.82
CA PRO A 52 -13.53 3.58 10.90
C PRO A 52 -12.57 2.38 10.86
N ASP A 53 -13.10 1.18 10.60
CA ASP A 53 -12.27 -0.04 10.48
C ASP A 53 -11.36 0.00 9.25
N CYS A 54 -11.87 0.53 8.12
CA CYS A 54 -11.05 0.78 6.93
C CYS A 54 -9.91 1.77 7.23
N VAL A 55 -10.16 2.81 8.04
CA VAL A 55 -9.13 3.76 8.48
C VAL A 55 -8.09 3.08 9.37
N VAL A 56 -8.49 2.20 10.28
CA VAL A 56 -7.56 1.42 11.11
C VAL A 56 -6.65 0.56 10.22
N PHE A 57 -7.25 -0.17 9.27
CA PHE A 57 -6.49 -1.00 8.32
C PHE A 57 -5.48 -0.16 7.52
N LEU A 58 -5.88 0.99 6.97
CA LEU A 58 -4.98 1.85 6.19
C LEU A 58 -3.81 2.39 7.03
N ARG A 59 -4.05 2.70 8.31
CA ARG A 59 -2.98 3.11 9.24
C ARG A 59 -2.00 1.98 9.50
N GLN A 60 -2.50 0.77 9.75
CA GLN A 60 -1.65 -0.41 9.93
C GLN A 60 -0.82 -0.70 8.68
N LEU A 61 -1.41 -0.57 7.48
CA LEU A 61 -0.69 -0.72 6.22
C LEU A 61 0.48 0.27 6.11
N ARG A 62 0.23 1.55 6.43
CA ARG A 62 1.29 2.58 6.45
C ARG A 62 2.39 2.25 7.44
N ASP A 63 2.01 1.94 8.68
CA ASP A 63 2.97 1.71 9.77
C ASP A 63 3.86 0.49 9.45
N HIS A 64 3.28 -0.59 8.90
CA HIS A 64 4.05 -1.76 8.47
C HIS A 64 4.90 -1.53 7.21
N ALA A 65 4.46 -0.67 6.28
CA ALA A 65 5.28 -0.27 5.15
C ALA A 65 6.52 0.52 5.60
N GLU A 66 6.36 1.39 6.60
CA GLU A 66 7.46 2.13 7.22
C GLU A 66 8.45 1.19 7.93
N ASP A 67 7.94 0.25 8.73
CA ASP A 67 8.77 -0.79 9.38
C ASP A 67 9.59 -1.58 8.34
N LEU A 68 8.98 -1.95 7.21
CA LEU A 68 9.66 -2.65 6.12
C LEU A 68 10.74 -1.79 5.46
N ALA A 69 10.46 -0.49 5.23
CA ALA A 69 11.44 0.44 4.68
C ALA A 69 12.68 0.56 5.59
N ALA A 70 12.49 0.81 6.88
CA ALA A 70 13.58 0.89 7.85
C ALA A 70 14.41 -0.41 7.91
N LEU A 71 13.73 -1.56 7.80
CA LEU A 71 14.38 -2.88 7.75
C LEU A 71 15.19 -3.11 6.46
N LEU A 72 14.80 -2.50 5.34
CA LEU A 72 15.53 -2.56 4.08
C LEU A 72 16.75 -1.63 4.12
N GLU A 73 16.57 -0.40 4.61
CA GLU A 73 17.65 0.59 4.80
C GLU A 73 18.75 0.04 5.71
N ALA A 74 18.39 -0.46 6.90
CA ALA A 74 19.36 -1.03 7.85
C ALA A 74 20.13 -2.23 7.28
N ARG A 75 19.55 -2.97 6.33
CA ARG A 75 20.24 -4.07 5.64
C ARG A 75 21.13 -3.59 4.49
N ALA A 76 20.74 -2.54 3.79
CA ALA A 76 21.56 -1.91 2.76
C ALA A 76 22.83 -1.31 3.38
N GLU A 77 22.71 -0.54 4.47
CA GLU A 77 23.85 0.07 5.18
C GLU A 77 24.84 -0.97 5.72
N ARG A 78 24.34 -2.10 6.23
CA ARG A 78 25.21 -3.21 6.70
C ARG A 78 26.00 -3.88 5.58
N ARG A 79 25.49 -3.84 4.34
CA ARG A 79 26.19 -4.39 3.18
C ARG A 79 27.34 -3.47 2.76
N ASP A 80 27.10 -2.16 2.78
CA ASP A 80 28.12 -1.15 2.43
C ASP A 80 29.25 -1.07 3.47
N GLY A 81 28.96 -1.35 4.75
CA GLY A 81 29.95 -1.40 5.83
C GLY A 81 30.82 -2.67 5.89
N ALA A 82 30.51 -3.71 5.12
CA ALA A 82 31.26 -4.97 5.09
C ALA A 82 32.29 -5.06 3.95
N GLU A 83 32.37 -4.04 3.09
CA GLU A 83 33.35 -3.92 1.98
C GLU A 83 34.49 -2.93 2.27
N GLY A 84 34.71 -2.57 3.55
CA GLY A 84 35.78 -1.67 4.02
C GLY A 84 36.89 -2.36 4.80
#